data_AF-A0A6J1PCC7-F1
#
_entry.id   AF-A0A6J1PCC7-F1
#
_cell.length_a   1.000
_cell.length_b   1.000
_cell.length_c   1.000
_cell.angle_alpha   90.00
_cell.angle_beta   90.00
_cell.angle_gamma   90.00
#
_symmetry.space_group_name_H-M   'P 1'
#
loop_
_entity.id
_entity.type
_entity.pdbx_description
1 polymer ?
#
loop_
_entity_poly.entity_id
_entity_poly.type
_entity_poly.pdbx_seq_one_letter_code
_entity_poly.pdbx_strand_id
1 'polypeptide(L)'
;MENTSRAEKESTDIDEEQDLLNEPGEGRRIVDLKFLGEQLWCTSCKETLSLKNIEQEERRGLGSVLLIRCHKCLLVNPVVTGKQHTPPGKSRRNSRFDVNTKLAIGLIHSGIGFTNLNKLLACLNIPTINFKTYKRYEAEAG
;
A
#
# COMPACT_ATOMS: atom_id res chain seq x y z
N MET A 1 25.92 2.85 -19.10
CA MET A 1 25.05 3.23 -17.95
C MET A 1 23.64 3.69 -18.39
N GLU A 2 23.30 3.73 -19.69
CA GLU A 2 21.98 4.20 -20.17
C GLU A 2 20.89 3.12 -20.32
N ASN A 3 21.23 1.83 -20.33
CA ASN A 3 20.23 0.77 -20.56
C ASN A 3 19.39 0.42 -19.31
N THR A 4 19.91 0.65 -18.10
CA THR A 4 19.19 0.35 -16.85
C THR A 4 18.04 1.33 -16.61
N SER A 5 18.22 2.61 -16.95
CA SER A 5 17.22 3.66 -16.70
C SER A 5 16.00 3.59 -17.61
N ARG A 6 16.13 2.98 -18.81
CA ARG A 6 15.01 2.77 -19.74
C ARG A 6 14.12 1.61 -19.31
N ALA A 7 14.72 0.49 -18.91
CA ALA A 7 13.99 -0.66 -18.37
C ALA A 7 13.28 -0.35 -17.05
N GLU A 8 13.89 0.47 -16.19
CA GLU A 8 13.26 0.95 -14.95
C GLU A 8 12.05 1.84 -15.23
N LYS A 9 12.12 2.74 -16.22
CA LYS A 9 10.99 3.58 -16.64
C LYS A 9 9.84 2.78 -17.26
N GLU A 10 10.15 1.88 -18.20
CA GLU A 10 9.14 0.97 -18.79
C GLU A 10 8.45 0.11 -17.72
N SER A 11 9.19 -0.40 -16.73
CA SER A 11 8.60 -1.18 -15.63
C SER A 11 7.67 -0.35 -14.74
N THR A 12 8.01 0.92 -14.46
CA THR A 12 7.17 1.79 -13.64
C THR A 12 5.88 2.22 -14.33
N ASP A 13 5.91 2.43 -15.64
CA ASP A 13 4.73 2.83 -16.41
C ASP A 13 3.74 1.66 -16.54
N ILE A 14 4.24 0.43 -16.70
CA ILE A 14 3.42 -0.80 -16.75
C ILE A 14 2.76 -1.10 -15.38
N ASP A 15 3.49 -0.92 -14.28
CA ASP A 15 2.96 -1.13 -12.91
C ASP A 15 1.86 -0.10 -12.57
N GLU A 16 2.02 1.17 -12.96
CA GLU A 16 1.03 2.24 -12.71
C GLU A 16 -0.26 2.03 -13.56
N GLU A 17 -0.15 1.50 -14.78
CA GLU A 17 -1.29 1.24 -15.67
C GLU A 17 -2.08 -0.03 -15.25
N GLN A 18 -1.40 -1.09 -14.79
CA GLN A 18 -2.07 -2.28 -14.23
C GLN A 18 -2.80 -1.97 -12.92
N ASP A 19 -2.28 -1.02 -12.14
CA ASP A 19 -2.88 -0.61 -10.87
C ASP A 19 -4.24 0.08 -11.04
N LEU A 20 -4.50 0.65 -12.21
CA LEU A 20 -5.77 1.31 -12.59
C LEU A 20 -6.83 0.34 -13.11
N LEU A 21 -6.44 -0.87 -13.53
CA LEU A 21 -7.34 -1.86 -14.15
C LEU A 21 -7.88 -2.90 -13.18
N ASN A 22 -7.20 -3.13 -12.05
CA ASN A 22 -7.61 -4.15 -11.09
C ASN A 22 -8.82 -3.69 -10.26
N GLU A 23 -9.71 -4.63 -9.92
CA GLU A 23 -10.82 -4.32 -9.04
C GLU A 23 -10.29 -3.91 -7.64
N PRO A 24 -10.86 -2.88 -6.99
CA PRO A 24 -10.46 -2.47 -5.65
C PRO A 24 -10.53 -3.63 -4.66
N GLY A 25 -9.43 -3.90 -3.95
CA GLY A 25 -9.36 -5.01 -3.01
C GLY A 25 -9.20 -6.40 -3.63
N GLU A 26 -8.97 -6.52 -4.95
CA GLU A 26 -8.64 -7.78 -5.58
C GLU A 26 -7.26 -8.30 -5.15
N GLY A 27 -7.15 -9.62 -4.93
CA GLY A 27 -5.93 -10.29 -4.50
C GLY A 27 -5.71 -10.23 -2.98
N ARG A 28 -4.45 -10.23 -2.55
CA ARG A 28 -4.05 -10.20 -1.14
C ARG A 28 -3.45 -8.86 -0.74
N ARG A 29 -3.70 -8.44 0.50
CA ARG A 29 -3.08 -7.26 1.13
C ARG A 29 -2.44 -7.65 2.44
N ILE A 30 -1.32 -7.01 2.76
CA ILE A 30 -0.67 -7.16 4.06
C ILE A 30 -1.27 -6.10 4.98
N VAL A 31 -1.96 -6.53 6.02
CA VAL A 31 -2.70 -5.65 6.93
C VAL A 31 -2.37 -5.96 8.39
N ASP A 32 -2.43 -4.95 9.25
CA ASP A 32 -2.51 -5.17 10.70
C ASP A 32 -3.98 -5.45 11.03
N LEU A 33 -4.32 -6.73 11.23
CA LEU A 33 -5.71 -7.17 11.41
C LEU A 33 -6.43 -6.44 12.55
N LYS A 34 -5.73 -6.22 13.68
CA LYS A 34 -6.31 -5.53 14.82
C LYS A 34 -6.58 -4.06 14.47
N PHE A 35 -5.58 -3.39 13.90
CA PHE A 35 -5.72 -2.00 13.48
C PHE A 35 -6.84 -1.83 12.45
N LEU A 36 -6.89 -2.69 11.42
CA LEU A 36 -7.92 -2.66 10.39
C LEU A 36 -9.32 -2.82 10.98
N GLY A 37 -9.51 -3.78 11.90
CA GLY A 37 -10.79 -3.98 12.59
C GLY A 37 -11.26 -2.72 13.36
N GLU A 38 -10.33 -1.97 13.96
CA GLU A 38 -10.62 -0.70 14.63
C GLU A 38 -11.01 0.42 13.64
N GLN A 39 -10.58 0.34 12.39
CA GLN A 39 -10.92 1.33 11.34
C GLN A 39 -12.24 1.03 10.60
N LEU A 40 -12.79 -0.18 10.70
CA LEU A 40 -13.99 -0.63 9.95
C LEU A 40 -15.32 -0.15 10.55
N TRP A 41 -15.37 1.13 10.91
CA TRP A 41 -16.54 1.77 11.49
C TRP A 41 -16.86 3.08 10.76
N CYS A 42 -18.13 3.27 10.42
CA CYS A 42 -18.57 4.49 9.76
C CYS A 42 -18.32 5.70 10.67
N THR A 43 -17.64 6.72 10.14
CA THR A 43 -17.31 7.94 10.87
C THR A 43 -18.55 8.70 11.31
N SER A 44 -19.63 8.66 10.51
CA SER A 44 -20.91 9.33 10.76
C SER A 44 -21.86 8.50 11.64
N CYS A 45 -22.33 7.34 11.17
CA CYS A 45 -23.41 6.60 11.84
C CYS A 45 -22.95 5.45 12.76
N LYS A 46 -21.62 5.23 12.88
CA LYS A 46 -21.01 4.17 13.69
C LYS A 46 -21.45 2.74 13.33
N GLU A 47 -22.02 2.55 12.15
CA GLU A 47 -22.30 1.22 11.60
C GLU A 47 -21.02 0.54 11.13
N THR A 48 -20.97 -0.78 11.22
CA THR A 48 -19.82 -1.56 10.72
C THR A 48 -19.67 -1.42 9.20
N LEU A 49 -18.43 -1.25 8.74
CA LEU A 49 -18.10 -1.17 7.32
C LEU A 49 -17.76 -2.56 6.78
N SER A 50 -18.36 -2.91 5.65
CA SER A 50 -18.11 -4.17 4.97
C SER A 50 -17.04 -3.99 3.89
N LEU A 51 -16.02 -4.86 3.87
CA LEU A 51 -15.03 -4.91 2.80
C LEU A 51 -15.64 -5.26 1.43
N LYS A 52 -16.88 -5.78 1.38
CA LYS A 52 -17.60 -5.97 0.10
C LYS A 52 -18.03 -4.67 -0.56
N ASN A 53 -18.01 -3.56 0.17
CA ASN A 53 -18.46 -2.25 -0.29
C ASN A 53 -17.28 -1.30 -0.58
N ILE A 54 -16.11 -1.85 -0.91
CA ILE A 54 -14.97 -1.05 -1.36
C ILE A 54 -15.33 -0.50 -2.75
N GLU A 55 -15.27 0.81 -2.90
CA GLU A 55 -15.51 1.49 -4.18
C GLU A 55 -14.20 1.86 -4.87
N GLN A 56 -13.16 2.11 -4.08
CA GLN A 56 -11.85 2.50 -4.56
C GLN A 56 -10.78 2.11 -3.54
N GLU A 57 -9.58 1.85 -4.03
CA GLU A 57 -8.40 1.59 -3.23
C GLU A 57 -7.25 2.52 -3.65
N GLU A 58 -6.68 3.26 -2.72
CA GLU A 58 -5.42 3.98 -2.91
C GLU A 58 -4.27 3.16 -2.33
N ARG A 59 -3.44 2.56 -3.19
CA ARG A 59 -2.25 1.82 -2.76
C ARG A 59 -1.05 2.73 -2.58
N ARG A 60 -0.28 2.47 -1.52
CA ARG A 60 0.97 3.17 -1.19
C ARG A 60 1.99 2.12 -0.72
N GLY A 61 2.60 1.43 -1.69
CA GLY A 61 3.41 0.23 -1.41
C GLY A 61 2.52 -0.92 -0.94
N LEU A 62 2.88 -1.59 0.15
CA LEU A 62 2.09 -2.68 0.75
C LEU A 62 0.89 -2.20 1.57
N GLY A 63 0.83 -0.91 1.91
CA GLY A 63 -0.30 -0.31 2.62
C GLY A 63 -1.33 0.28 1.67
N SER A 64 -2.59 0.33 2.11
CA SER A 64 -3.70 0.85 1.32
C SER A 64 -4.61 1.75 2.14
N VAL A 65 -5.30 2.67 1.45
CA VAL A 65 -6.49 3.34 1.96
C VAL A 65 -7.68 2.86 1.14
N LEU A 66 -8.63 2.19 1.79
CA LEU A 66 -9.85 1.69 1.16
C LEU A 66 -10.96 2.71 1.32
N LEU A 67 -11.59 3.13 0.22
CA LEU A 67 -12.78 3.95 0.26
C LEU A 67 -14.01 3.03 0.30
N ILE A 68 -14.63 2.93 1.48
CA ILE A 68 -15.71 1.98 1.74
C ILE A 68 -17.03 2.72 1.92
N ARG A 69 -18.04 2.38 1.11
CA ARG A 69 -19.39 2.92 1.29
C ARG A 69 -20.10 2.25 2.46
N CYS A 70 -20.54 3.06 3.41
CA CYS A 70 -21.42 2.60 4.47
C CYS A 70 -22.77 2.17 3.89
N HIS A 71 -23.22 0.95 4.19
CA HIS A 71 -24.50 0.43 3.68
C HIS A 71 -25.74 1.16 4.25
N LYS A 72 -25.58 1.87 5.37
CA LYS A 72 -26.68 2.51 6.11
C LYS A 72 -26.85 3.99 5.76
N CYS A 73 -25.80 4.79 5.91
CA CYS A 73 -25.86 6.24 5.63
C CYS A 73 -25.24 6.64 4.29
N LEU A 74 -24.74 5.67 3.51
CA LEU A 74 -24.14 5.87 2.18
C LEU A 74 -22.88 6.74 2.14
N LEU A 75 -22.39 7.23 3.29
CA LEU A 75 -21.12 7.94 3.41
C LEU A 75 -19.97 7.02 3.03
N VAL A 76 -19.07 7.52 2.18
CA VAL A 76 -17.81 6.85 1.83
C VAL A 76 -16.76 7.18 2.90
N ASN A 77 -16.16 6.14 3.47
CA ASN A 77 -15.22 6.28 4.58
C ASN A 77 -13.82 5.84 4.12
N PRO A 78 -12.79 6.67 4.33
CA PRO A 78 -11.41 6.25 4.12
C PRO A 78 -10.96 5.36 5.28
N VAL A 79 -10.63 4.10 4.97
CA VAL A 79 -10.18 3.08 5.93
C VAL A 79 -8.72 2.76 5.65
N VAL A 80 -7.85 3.12 6.58
CA VAL A 80 -6.40 2.85 6.48
C VAL A 80 -6.12 1.41 6.90
N THR A 81 -5.37 0.64 6.10
CA THR A 81 -5.17 -0.79 6.35
C THR A 81 -4.03 -1.14 7.32
N GLY A 82 -3.27 -0.14 7.76
CA GLY A 82 -2.15 -0.34 8.67
C GLY A 82 -1.67 0.95 9.31
N LYS A 83 -0.86 0.82 10.35
CA LYS A 83 -0.30 1.95 11.08
C LYS A 83 0.61 2.80 10.20
N GLN A 84 0.65 4.09 10.54
CA GLN A 84 1.46 5.07 9.85
C GLN A 84 2.24 5.91 10.85
N HIS A 85 3.45 6.31 10.47
CA HIS A 85 4.24 7.30 11.19
C HIS A 85 4.48 8.53 10.31
N THR A 86 4.80 9.66 10.94
CA THR A 86 5.22 10.87 10.23
C THR A 86 6.73 11.04 10.43
N PRO A 87 7.53 11.08 9.36
CA PRO A 87 8.96 11.30 9.48
C PRO A 87 9.29 12.65 10.16
N PRO A 88 10.42 12.77 10.87
CA PRO A 88 10.86 14.03 11.46
C PRO A 88 10.93 15.16 10.41
N GLY A 89 10.46 16.35 10.77
CA GLY A 89 10.45 17.51 9.87
C GLY A 89 9.45 17.43 8.70
N LYS A 90 8.54 16.44 8.69
CA LYS A 90 7.45 16.33 7.70
C LYS A 90 6.07 16.51 8.33
N SER A 91 5.09 16.84 7.49
CA SER A 91 3.69 16.99 7.92
C SER A 91 2.95 15.65 7.94
N ARG A 92 1.80 15.57 8.61
CA ARG A 92 0.92 14.38 8.57
C ARG A 92 0.51 13.97 7.15
N ARG A 93 0.50 14.90 6.18
CA ARG A 93 0.22 14.58 4.77
C ARG A 93 1.29 13.68 4.14
N ASN A 94 2.47 13.61 4.76
CA ASN A 94 3.59 12.77 4.37
C ASN A 94 3.69 11.53 5.27
N SER A 95 2.58 11.09 5.88
CA SER A 95 2.57 9.87 6.66
C SER A 95 2.97 8.67 5.79
N ARG A 96 3.71 7.77 6.39
CA ARG A 96 4.25 6.58 5.75
C ARG A 96 3.72 5.36 6.46
N PHE A 97 3.30 4.36 5.69
CA PHE A 97 2.89 3.07 6.23
C PHE A 97 4.07 2.33 6.84
N ASP A 98 3.93 1.90 8.10
CA ASP A 98 4.99 1.22 8.85
C ASP A 98 5.40 -0.11 8.19
N VAL A 99 4.44 -0.79 7.53
CA VAL A 99 4.71 -2.05 6.81
C VAL A 99 5.77 -1.89 5.73
N ASN A 100 5.82 -0.73 5.07
CA ASN A 100 6.81 -0.47 4.01
C ASN A 100 8.20 -0.19 4.59
N THR A 101 8.30 0.55 5.69
CA THR A 101 9.58 0.75 6.39
C THR A 101 10.11 -0.58 6.91
N LYS A 102 9.25 -1.41 7.52
CA LYS A 102 9.62 -2.76 7.98
C LYS A 102 10.06 -3.67 6.84
N LEU A 103 9.39 -3.58 5.68
CA LEU A 103 9.81 -4.30 4.49
C LEU A 103 11.21 -3.88 4.06
N ALA A 104 11.48 -2.57 3.95
CA ALA A 104 12.79 -2.07 3.55
C ALA A 104 13.90 -2.55 4.49
N ILE A 105 13.70 -2.46 5.81
CA ILE A 105 14.63 -3.01 6.81
C ILE A 105 14.83 -4.51 6.60
N GLY A 106 13.76 -5.27 6.41
CA GLY A 106 13.81 -6.72 6.19
C GLY A 106 14.59 -7.09 4.92
N LEU A 107 14.43 -6.33 3.83
CA LEU A 107 15.18 -6.52 2.59
C LEU A 107 16.67 -6.23 2.76
N ILE A 108 17.02 -5.13 3.44
CA ILE A 108 18.42 -4.78 3.76
C ILE A 108 19.07 -5.90 4.58
N HIS A 109 18.41 -6.37 5.64
CA HIS A 109 18.95 -7.42 6.51
C HIS A 109 19.03 -8.79 5.83
N SER A 110 18.15 -9.09 4.88
CA SER A 110 18.10 -10.38 4.18
C SER A 110 18.91 -10.41 2.88
N GLY A 111 19.42 -9.26 2.42
CA GLY A 111 20.10 -9.14 1.12
C GLY A 111 19.18 -9.37 -0.08
N ILE A 112 17.86 -9.22 0.09
CA ILE A 112 16.89 -9.39 -1.00
C ILE A 112 16.73 -8.08 -1.77
N GLY A 113 17.05 -8.11 -3.05
CA GLY A 113 16.84 -6.96 -3.95
C GLY A 113 15.38 -6.80 -4.41
N PHE A 114 15.07 -5.61 -4.93
CA PHE A 114 13.76 -5.20 -5.44
C PHE A 114 13.10 -6.21 -6.41
N THR A 115 13.84 -6.69 -7.40
CA THR A 115 13.31 -7.63 -8.41
C THR A 115 12.85 -8.95 -7.77
N ASN A 116 13.59 -9.46 -6.79
CA ASN A 116 13.23 -10.69 -6.08
C ASN A 116 12.03 -10.49 -5.17
N LEU A 117 11.92 -9.31 -4.54
CA LEU A 117 10.72 -8.92 -3.79
C LEU A 117 9.48 -8.96 -4.69
N ASN A 118 9.50 -8.24 -5.83
CA ASN A 118 8.30 -8.15 -6.67
C ASN A 118 7.89 -9.51 -7.26
N LYS A 119 8.86 -10.38 -7.59
CA LYS A 119 8.57 -11.79 -7.95
C LYS A 119 7.89 -12.54 -6.82
N LEU A 120 8.37 -12.39 -5.58
CA LEU A 120 7.77 -13.03 -4.41
C LEU A 120 6.33 -12.52 -4.16
N LEU A 121 6.11 -11.21 -4.24
CA LEU A 121 4.78 -10.60 -4.06
C LEU A 121 3.80 -11.11 -5.13
N ALA A 122 4.24 -11.14 -6.40
CA ALA A 122 3.44 -11.67 -7.50
C ALA A 122 3.04 -13.14 -7.27
N CYS A 123 3.97 -14.00 -6.83
CA CYS A 123 3.67 -15.41 -6.50
C CYS A 123 2.65 -15.55 -5.36
N LEU A 124 2.60 -14.59 -4.44
CA LEU A 124 1.65 -14.59 -3.32
C LEU A 124 0.31 -13.94 -3.66
N ASN A 125 0.14 -13.46 -4.90
CA ASN A 125 -0.99 -12.63 -5.33
C ASN A 125 -1.13 -11.35 -4.48
N ILE A 126 0.01 -10.75 -4.11
CA ILE A 126 0.08 -9.45 -3.44
C ILE A 126 0.56 -8.44 -4.48
N PRO A 127 -0.06 -7.25 -4.59
CA PRO A 127 0.40 -6.25 -5.54
C PRO A 127 1.85 -5.86 -5.33
N THR A 128 2.56 -5.64 -6.43
CA THR A 128 3.95 -5.23 -6.44
C THR A 128 4.13 -3.82 -5.89
N ILE A 129 5.37 -3.47 -5.56
CA ILE A 129 5.71 -2.11 -5.13
C ILE A 129 6.47 -1.45 -6.26
N ASN A 130 6.12 -0.20 -6.56
CA ASN A 130 6.88 0.56 -7.54
C ASN A 130 8.28 0.92 -7.02
N PHE A 131 9.23 1.02 -7.95
CA PHE A 131 10.64 1.23 -7.60
C PHE A 131 10.89 2.53 -6.83
N LYS A 132 10.18 3.61 -7.20
CA LYS A 132 10.27 4.92 -6.52
C LYS A 132 9.87 4.83 -5.04
N THR A 133 8.79 4.11 -4.74
CA THR A 133 8.32 3.88 -3.37
C THR A 133 9.32 3.03 -2.61
N TYR A 134 9.79 1.93 -3.20
CA TYR A 134 10.82 1.10 -2.61
C TYR A 134 12.07 1.91 -2.24
N LYS A 135 12.64 2.67 -3.17
CA LYS A 135 13.84 3.51 -2.93
C LYS A 135 13.63 4.53 -1.82
N ARG A 136 12.44 5.12 -1.73
CA ARG A 136 12.10 6.07 -0.67
C ARG A 136 12.11 5.44 0.73
N TYR A 137 11.69 4.18 0.85
CA TYR A 137 11.68 3.44 2.12
C TYR A 137 13.05 2.84 2.44
N GLU A 138 13.81 2.42 1.43
CA GLU A 138 15.20 2.01 1.60
C GLU A 138 16.06 3.14 2.19
N ALA A 139 15.93 4.36 1.67
CA ALA A 139 16.65 5.54 2.17
C ALA A 139 16.19 6.04 3.55
N GLU A 140 15.06 5.55 4.07
CA GLU A 140 14.62 5.81 5.45
C GLU A 140 15.20 4.79 6.43
N ALA A 141 15.45 3.57 5.95
CA ALA A 141 15.87 2.43 6.75
C ALA A 141 17.39 2.33 6.91
N GLY A 142 18.17 2.86 5.96
CA GLY A 142 19.64 2.97 6.02
C GLY A 142 20.09 4.37 6.41
#